data_AF-A0A2V9FYR9-F1
#
_entry.id   AF-A0A2V9FYR9-F1
#
_cell.length_a   1.000
_cell.length_b   1.000
_cell.length_c   1.000
_cell.angle_alpha   90.00
_cell.angle_beta   90.00
_cell.angle_gamma   90.00
#
_symmetry.space_group_name_H-M   'P 1'
#
loop_
_entity.id
_entity.type
_entity.pdbx_description
1 polymer ?
#
loop_
_entity_poly.entity_id
_entity_poly.type
_entity_poly.pdbx_seq_one_letter_code
_entity_poly.pdbx_strand_id
1 'polypeptide(L)'
;MLKLWVLLVTLGLASQGRAQGPVLAGVAPVLEGGIGFSYVKSDVPSQGNMAMNGVLVSGRGDLNAYLGTKLEVGYSRSFDAFQTGRRADILTYMGGPVFYPVRRRKFSIYAQVLLGGARETGVNFESNGTLVR
;
A
#
# COMPACT_ATOMS: atom_id res chain seq x y z
N MET A 1 -3.14 -57.48 22.56
CA MET A 1 -2.91 -57.39 21.10
C MET A 1 -3.98 -56.56 20.37
N LEU A 2 -5.25 -56.55 20.80
CA LEU A 2 -6.34 -55.76 20.19
C LEU A 2 -6.12 -54.22 20.22
N LYS A 3 -5.45 -53.69 21.25
CA LYS A 3 -5.22 -52.24 21.41
C LYS A 3 -4.24 -51.64 20.38
N LEU A 4 -3.30 -52.43 19.84
CA LEU A 4 -2.31 -51.94 18.88
C LEU A 4 -2.92 -51.71 17.49
N TRP A 5 -3.87 -52.56 17.10
CA TRP A 5 -4.59 -52.46 15.83
C TRP A 5 -5.53 -51.25 15.77
N VAL A 6 -6.22 -50.95 16.88
CA VAL A 6 -7.08 -49.76 16.96
C VAL A 6 -6.27 -48.48 16.82
N LEU A 7 -5.07 -48.43 17.40
CA LEU A 7 -4.18 -47.27 17.35
C LEU A 7 -3.57 -47.07 15.95
N LEU A 8 -3.31 -48.15 15.21
CA LEU A 8 -2.84 -48.09 13.82
C LEU A 8 -3.95 -47.62 12.86
N VAL A 9 -5.20 -48.04 13.09
CA VAL A 9 -6.35 -47.64 12.28
C VAL A 9 -6.69 -46.16 12.50
N THR A 10 -6.62 -45.65 13.73
CA THR A 10 -6.86 -44.23 14.02
C THR A 10 -5.75 -43.33 13.47
N LEU A 11 -4.49 -43.77 13.47
CA LEU A 11 -3.38 -43.05 12.85
C LEU A 11 -3.49 -43.03 11.31
N GLY A 12 -3.97 -44.11 10.68
CA GLY A 12 -4.18 -44.18 9.23
C GLY A 12 -5.29 -43.24 8.72
N LEU A 13 -6.37 -43.10 9.48
CA LEU A 13 -7.53 -42.25 9.13
C LEU A 13 -7.24 -40.74 9.28
N ALA A 14 -6.25 -40.35 10.08
CA ALA A 14 -5.86 -38.94 10.26
C ALA A 14 -5.08 -38.34 9.08
N SER A 15 -4.72 -39.14 8.07
CA SER A 15 -3.86 -38.71 6.95
C SER A 15 -4.61 -38.10 5.75
N GLN A 16 -5.94 -38.12 5.72
CA GLN A 16 -6.75 -37.71 4.56
C GLN A 16 -7.15 -36.23 4.58
N GLY A 17 -6.24 -35.35 5.01
CA GLY A 17 -6.46 -33.90 5.12
C GLY A 17 -5.79 -33.06 4.02
N ARG A 18 -5.40 -33.65 2.88
CA ARG A 18 -4.70 -32.95 1.79
C ARG A 18 -5.31 -33.22 0.41
N ALA A 19 -6.59 -32.89 0.24
CA ALA A 19 -7.26 -32.95 -1.06
C ALA A 19 -7.73 -31.59 -1.58
N GLN A 20 -7.53 -30.49 -0.85
CA GLN A 20 -7.79 -29.15 -1.35
C GLN A 20 -6.46 -28.46 -1.64
N GLY A 21 -5.89 -28.74 -2.81
CA GLY A 21 -4.90 -27.85 -3.39
C GLY A 21 -5.52 -26.47 -3.55
N PRO A 22 -4.78 -25.37 -3.32
CA PRO A 22 -5.34 -24.03 -3.42
C PRO A 22 -5.93 -23.83 -4.82
N VAL A 23 -7.24 -23.61 -4.89
CA VAL A 23 -7.86 -23.08 -6.11
C VAL A 23 -7.19 -21.73 -6.35
N LEU A 24 -6.50 -21.59 -7.47
CA LEU A 24 -5.96 -20.30 -7.91
C LEU A 24 -7.13 -19.32 -7.95
N ALA A 25 -7.22 -18.46 -6.93
CA ALA A 25 -8.14 -17.34 -6.96
C ALA A 25 -7.78 -16.52 -8.19
N GLY A 26 -8.76 -16.29 -9.07
CA GLY A 26 -8.56 -15.59 -10.33
C GLY A 26 -7.73 -14.33 -10.11
N VAL A 27 -6.61 -14.25 -10.83
CA VAL A 27 -5.75 -13.08 -10.88
C VAL A 27 -6.48 -12.04 -11.72
N ALA A 28 -7.21 -11.14 -11.05
CA ALA A 28 -7.86 -10.01 -11.70
C ALA A 28 -7.07 -8.74 -11.41
N PRO A 29 -6.52 -8.05 -12.42
CA PRO A 29 -5.95 -6.73 -12.21
C PRO A 29 -7.06 -5.74 -11.87
N VAL A 30 -6.86 -4.95 -10.82
CA VAL A 30 -7.75 -3.86 -10.41
C VAL A 30 -6.98 -2.55 -10.58
N LEU A 31 -7.54 -1.62 -11.33
CA LEU A 31 -6.99 -0.28 -11.51
C LEU A 31 -7.89 0.71 -10.78
N GLU A 32 -7.29 1.56 -9.95
CA GLU A 32 -7.98 2.55 -9.13
C GLU A 32 -7.33 3.92 -9.37
N GLY A 33 -8.14 4.93 -9.67
CA GLY A 33 -7.71 6.32 -9.75
C GLY A 33 -8.38 7.16 -8.66
N GLY A 34 -7.66 8.11 -8.10
CA GLY A 34 -8.14 9.00 -7.04
C GLY A 34 -7.61 10.42 -7.20
N ILE A 35 -8.35 11.37 -6.64
CA ILE A 35 -7.91 12.75 -6.44
C ILE A 35 -7.92 13.03 -4.95
N GLY A 36 -6.99 13.85 -4.48
CA GLY A 36 -6.80 14.02 -3.06
C GLY A 36 -6.18 15.36 -2.70
N PHE A 37 -6.23 15.64 -1.40
CA PHE A 37 -5.65 16.82 -0.82
C PHE A 37 -4.72 16.40 0.32
N SER A 38 -3.52 16.96 0.32
CA SER A 38 -2.46 16.62 1.27
C SER A 38 -1.82 17.88 1.79
N TYR A 39 -1.26 17.84 2.99
CA TYR A 39 -0.52 18.95 3.57
C TYR A 39 0.88 18.47 3.96
N VAL A 40 1.87 19.30 3.66
CA VAL A 40 3.26 19.10 4.08
C VAL A 40 3.59 20.16 5.13
N LYS A 41 4.15 19.74 6.26
CA LYS A 41 4.58 20.66 7.32
C LYS A 41 6.08 20.89 7.19
N SER A 42 6.52 22.14 7.31
CA SER A 42 7.95 22.47 7.35
C SER A 42 8.59 22.01 8.65
N ASP A 43 9.86 21.61 8.59
CA ASP A 43 10.70 21.37 9.78
C ASP A 43 11.08 22.68 10.50
N VAL A 44 10.87 23.83 9.86
CA VAL A 44 11.15 25.15 10.44
C VAL A 44 9.90 25.65 11.18
N PRO A 45 9.93 25.87 12.50
CA PRO A 45 8.74 26.22 13.29
C PRO A 45 8.03 27.52 12.88
N SER A 46 8.75 28.45 12.23
CA SER A 46 8.21 29.71 11.72
C SER A 46 7.59 29.61 10.33
N GLN A 47 7.83 28.52 9.61
CA GLN A 47 7.27 28.25 8.29
C GLN A 47 6.03 27.37 8.46
N GLY A 48 4.88 27.88 8.00
CA GLY A 48 3.58 27.23 8.18
C GLY A 48 3.41 25.92 7.41
N ASN A 49 2.16 25.50 7.21
CA ASN A 49 1.85 24.30 6.43
C ASN A 49 1.75 24.64 4.93
N MET A 50 2.30 23.77 4.09
CA MET A 50 2.10 23.80 2.64
C MET A 50 0.88 22.95 2.27
N ALA A 51 -0.16 23.59 1.76
CA ALA A 51 -1.30 22.88 1.17
C ALA A 51 -0.94 22.38 -0.23
N MET A 52 -1.26 21.12 -0.52
CA MET A 52 -0.95 20.49 -1.79
C MET A 52 -2.17 19.76 -2.35
N ASN A 53 -2.54 20.09 -3.59
CA ASN A 53 -3.57 19.37 -4.33
C ASN A 53 -2.91 18.32 -5.21
N GLY A 54 -3.47 17.10 -5.23
CA GLY A 54 -2.83 16.01 -5.96
C GLY A 54 -3.79 15.02 -6.58
N VAL A 55 -3.21 14.21 -7.46
CA VAL A 55 -3.84 13.07 -8.11
C VAL A 55 -3.06 11.84 -7.72
N LEU A 56 -3.76 10.73 -7.51
CA LEU A 56 -3.19 9.45 -7.16
C LEU A 56 -3.71 8.39 -8.13
N VAL A 57 -2.80 7.63 -8.71
CA VAL A 57 -3.14 6.48 -9.55
C VAL A 57 -2.56 5.25 -8.89
N SER A 58 -3.37 4.22 -8.73
CA SER A 58 -2.91 2.96 -8.17
C SER A 58 -3.38 1.77 -8.98
N GLY A 59 -2.51 0.78 -9.12
CA GLY A 59 -2.79 -0.49 -9.74
C GLY A 59 -2.55 -1.61 -8.74
N ARG A 60 -3.42 -2.60 -8.76
CA ARG A 60 -3.34 -3.77 -7.89
C ARG A 60 -3.45 -5.04 -8.71
N GLY A 61 -2.59 -6.01 -8.42
CA GLY A 61 -2.66 -7.35 -8.98
C GLY A 61 -2.64 -8.40 -7.88
N ASP A 62 -3.58 -9.33 -7.92
CA ASP A 62 -3.66 -10.40 -6.93
C ASP A 62 -2.83 -11.60 -7.37
N LEU A 63 -1.96 -12.11 -6.49
CA LEU A 63 -1.15 -13.30 -6.77
C LEU A 63 -1.92 -14.57 -6.41
N ASN A 64 -2.68 -14.53 -5.32
CA ASN A 64 -3.54 -15.62 -4.87
C ASN A 64 -4.71 -15.09 -4.01
N ALA A 65 -5.43 -15.98 -3.31
CA ALA A 65 -6.58 -15.62 -2.49
C ALA A 65 -6.25 -14.66 -1.33
N TYR A 66 -5.03 -14.73 -0.80
CA TYR A 66 -4.60 -14.06 0.43
C TYR A 66 -3.54 -12.98 0.20
N LEU A 67 -2.85 -13.00 -0.93
CA LEU A 67 -1.73 -12.13 -1.24
C LEU A 67 -1.90 -11.49 -2.61
N GLY A 68 -1.65 -10.18 -2.66
CA GLY A 68 -1.54 -9.39 -3.87
C GLY A 68 -0.39 -8.40 -3.77
N THR A 69 -0.27 -7.60 -4.81
CA THR A 69 0.71 -6.53 -4.94
C THR A 69 -0.02 -5.27 -5.35
N LYS A 70 0.45 -4.13 -4.87
CA LYS A 70 -0.06 -2.82 -5.23
C LYS A 70 1.09 -1.93 -5.63
N LEU A 71 0.85 -1.12 -6.66
CA LEU A 71 1.71 -0.04 -7.12
C LEU A 71 0.89 1.24 -7.10
N GLU A 72 1.48 2.31 -6.58
CA GLU A 72 0.81 3.58 -6.36
C GLU A 72 1.75 4.72 -6.79
N VAL A 73 1.21 5.63 -7.59
CA VAL A 73 1.91 6.81 -8.09
C VAL A 73 1.07 8.03 -7.77
N GLY A 74 1.62 8.94 -6.97
CA GLY A 74 0.94 10.16 -6.57
C GLY A 74 1.68 11.38 -7.11
N TYR A 75 0.95 12.38 -7.59
CA TYR A 75 1.49 13.67 -7.96
C TYR A 75 0.72 14.77 -7.26
N SER A 76 1.40 15.54 -6.42
CA SER A 76 0.84 16.65 -5.66
C SER A 76 1.58 17.94 -5.99
N ARG A 77 0.83 19.04 -6.08
CA ARG A 77 1.35 20.37 -6.41
C ARG A 77 0.81 21.42 -5.44
N SER A 78 1.69 22.30 -5.01
CA SER A 78 1.36 23.55 -4.33
C SER A 78 1.71 24.72 -5.24
N PHE A 79 0.76 25.64 -5.46
CA PHE A 79 0.98 26.85 -6.25
C PHE A 79 1.58 28.00 -5.43
N ASP A 80 1.54 27.90 -4.11
CA ASP A 80 2.09 28.88 -3.18
C ASP A 80 2.72 28.14 -1.99
N ALA A 81 3.91 27.59 -2.24
CA ALA A 81 4.71 26.87 -1.26
C ALA A 81 5.09 27.83 -0.12
N PHE A 82 4.53 27.58 1.06
CA PHE A 82 4.81 28.34 2.28
C PHE A 82 4.63 29.87 2.15
N GLN A 83 3.67 30.33 1.34
CA GLN A 83 3.41 31.77 1.11
C GLN A 83 4.58 32.51 0.45
N THR A 84 5.48 31.79 -0.22
CA THR A 84 6.64 32.37 -0.91
C THR A 84 6.34 32.80 -2.35
N GLY A 85 5.12 32.59 -2.85
CA GLY A 85 4.72 32.85 -4.23
C GLY A 85 5.37 31.90 -5.25
N ARG A 86 5.96 30.79 -4.78
CA ARG A 86 6.67 29.82 -5.61
C ARG A 86 6.00 28.45 -5.54
N ARG A 87 6.21 27.66 -6.58
CA ARG A 87 5.60 26.34 -6.73
C ARG A 87 6.47 25.24 -6.11
N ALA A 88 5.82 24.25 -5.52
CA ALA A 88 6.43 22.99 -5.10
C ALA A 88 5.60 21.81 -5.64
N ASP A 89 6.29 20.76 -6.05
CA ASP A 89 5.72 19.54 -6.60
C ASP A 89 6.31 18.32 -5.88
N ILE A 90 5.47 17.37 -5.53
CA ILE A 90 5.87 16.09 -4.95
C ILE A 90 5.33 14.98 -5.83
N LEU A 91 6.22 14.06 -6.19
CA LEU A 91 5.92 12.88 -6.98
C LEU A 91 6.28 11.65 -6.14
N THR A 92 5.29 10.86 -5.76
CA THR A 92 5.46 9.66 -4.95
C THR A 92 5.33 8.42 -5.81
N TYR A 93 6.16 7.43 -5.52
CA TYR A 93 6.12 6.11 -6.13
C TYR A 93 6.23 5.07 -5.03
N MET A 94 5.17 4.34 -4.78
CA MET A 94 5.09 3.34 -3.73
C MET A 94 4.68 2.00 -4.31
N GLY A 95 5.21 0.93 -3.74
CA GLY A 95 4.86 -0.42 -4.13
C GLY A 95 5.02 -1.38 -2.97
N GLY A 96 4.24 -2.45 -2.97
CA GLY A 96 4.42 -3.47 -1.96
C GLY A 96 3.31 -4.52 -1.90
N PRO A 97 3.43 -5.44 -0.94
CA PRO A 97 2.48 -6.52 -0.77
C PRO A 97 1.17 -6.02 -0.17
N VAL A 98 0.11 -6.72 -0.51
CA VAL A 98 -1.18 -6.56 0.14
C VAL A 98 -1.71 -7.91 0.58
N PHE A 99 -2.07 -8.00 1.84
CA PHE A 99 -2.59 -9.18 2.49
C PHE A 99 -4.11 -9.09 2.66
N TYR A 100 -4.82 -10.19 2.42
CA TYR A 100 -6.26 -10.31 2.58
C TYR A 100 -6.61 -11.29 3.70
N PRO A 101 -6.73 -10.84 4.96
CA PRO A 101 -7.16 -11.72 6.05
C PRO A 101 -8.59 -12.24 5.83
N VAL A 102 -9.46 -11.45 5.18
CA VAL A 102 -10.84 -11.85 4.87
C VAL A 102 -11.15 -11.47 3.43
N ARG A 103 -11.40 -12.45 2.57
CA ARG A 103 -11.80 -12.24 1.17
C ARG A 103 -13.11 -12.98 0.89
N ARG A 104 -14.20 -12.23 0.71
CA ARG A 104 -15.52 -12.74 0.33
C ARG A 104 -15.95 -12.11 -0.98
N ARG A 105 -16.86 -12.78 -1.70
CA ARG A 105 -17.34 -12.36 -3.04
C ARG A 105 -17.91 -10.93 -3.09
N LYS A 106 -18.46 -10.43 -1.98
CA LYS A 106 -19.05 -9.08 -1.87
C LYS A 106 -18.26 -8.13 -0.95
N PHE A 107 -17.32 -8.63 -0.18
CA PHE A 107 -16.63 -7.84 0.86
C PHE A 107 -15.25 -8.42 1.13
N SER A 108 -14.24 -7.57 1.15
CA SER A 108 -12.87 -7.98 1.43
C SER A 108 -12.21 -6.98 2.39
N ILE A 109 -11.57 -7.50 3.42
CA ILE A 109 -10.68 -6.74 4.31
C ILE A 109 -9.27 -7.02 3.84
N TYR A 110 -8.47 -5.97 3.72
CA TYR A 110 -7.06 -6.08 3.35
C TYR A 110 -6.18 -5.18 4.20
N ALA A 111 -4.92 -5.59 4.35
CA ALA A 111 -3.85 -4.81 4.94
C ALA A 111 -2.72 -4.69 3.91
N GLN A 112 -2.19 -3.49 3.69
CA GLN A 112 -1.13 -3.25 2.72
C GLN A 112 0.11 -2.67 3.42
N VAL A 113 1.29 -3.06 2.94
CA VAL A 113 2.55 -2.44 3.31
C VAL A 113 3.15 -1.89 2.03
N LEU A 114 3.22 -0.58 1.90
CA LEU A 114 3.79 0.08 0.72
C LEU A 114 5.10 0.75 1.11
N LEU A 115 6.14 0.47 0.34
CA LEU A 115 7.45 1.10 0.46
C LEU A 115 7.74 1.83 -0.84
N GLY A 116 8.42 2.97 -0.75
CA GLY A 116 8.57 3.82 -1.90
C GLY A 116 9.49 5.00 -1.68
N GLY A 117 9.58 5.81 -2.72
CA GLY A 117 10.29 7.08 -2.71
C GLY A 117 9.35 8.23 -3.04
N ALA A 118 9.74 9.41 -2.59
CA ALA A 118 9.16 10.67 -3.02
C ALA A 118 10.25 11.51 -3.65
N ARG A 119 9.94 12.13 -4.80
CA ARG A 119 10.75 13.17 -5.41
C ARG A 119 10.03 14.48 -5.22
N GLU A 120 10.64 15.36 -4.44
CA GLU A 120 10.21 16.74 -4.33
C GLU A 120 10.98 17.60 -5.32
N THR A 121 10.32 18.62 -5.86
CA THR A 121 10.93 19.62 -6.72
C THR A 121 10.28 20.96 -6.45
N GLY A 122 11.08 22.03 -6.44
CA GLY A 122 10.63 23.36 -6.10
C GLY A 122 11.13 23.76 -4.73
N VAL A 123 10.42 24.69 -4.09
CA VAL A 123 10.92 25.36 -2.90
C VAL A 123 10.70 24.49 -1.67
N ASN A 124 11.79 24.16 -0.98
CA ASN A 124 11.74 23.51 0.32
C ASN A 124 12.67 24.21 1.32
N PHE A 125 12.38 24.06 2.61
CA PHE A 125 13.20 24.61 3.70
C PHE A 125 14.09 23.52 4.28
N GLU A 126 15.39 23.78 4.37
CA GLU A 126 16.28 22.99 5.22
C GLU A 126 16.02 23.28 6.70
N SER A 127 16.44 22.36 7.57
CA SER A 127 16.33 22.48 9.04
C SER A 127 17.03 23.73 9.61
N ASN A 128 17.98 24.30 8.89
CA ASN A 128 18.67 25.56 9.22
C ASN A 128 17.89 26.83 8.79
N GLY A 129 16.71 26.68 8.18
CA GLY A 129 15.90 27.80 7.69
C GLY A 129 16.27 28.31 6.30
N THR A 130 17.29 27.74 5.62
CA THR A 130 17.64 28.14 4.26
C THR A 130 16.72 27.51 3.23
N LEU A 131 16.36 28.30 2.23
CA LEU A 131 15.60 27.85 1.07
C LEU A 131 16.51 27.04 0.15
N VAL A 132 16.18 25.77 -0.03
CA VAL A 132 16.80 24.92 -1.05
C VAL A 132 15.99 25.06 -2.33
N ARG A 133 16.69 25.22 -3.45
CA ARG A 133 16.11 25.47 -4.78
C ARG A 133 16.35 24.31 -5.72
#